data_AF-A0A1W9GHZ5-F1
#
_entry.id   AF-A0A1W9GHZ5-F1
#
_cell.length_a   1.000
_cell.length_b   1.000
_cell.length_c   1.000
_cell.angle_alpha   90.00
_cell.angle_beta   90.00
_cell.angle_gamma   90.00
#
_symmetry.space_group_name_H-M   'P 1'
#
loop_
_entity.id
_entity.type
_entity.pdbx_description
1 polymer ?
#
loop_
_entity_poly.entity_id
_entity_poly.type
_entity_poly.pdbx_seq_one_letter_code
_entity_poly.pdbx_strand_id
1 'polypeptide(L)'
;MAISPNDQTDIAAALVRLYVFLAQYLDRCFDEAARKSYPDSELQGHLNETRRQLMEILSVNPVVKKKLTEECDRILALGASCLKAGTADTKARETIQAERAILKNKTIALSDLVAVYRALA
;
A
#
# COMPACT_ATOMS: atom_id res chain seq x y z
N MET A 1 25.64 4.27 -5.03
CA MET A 1 25.25 4.02 -6.43
C MET A 1 24.36 5.16 -6.88
N ALA A 2 24.67 5.80 -8.00
CA ALA A 2 23.78 6.80 -8.59
C ALA A 2 22.53 6.07 -9.09
N ILE A 3 21.37 6.45 -8.58
CA ILE A 3 20.07 5.94 -8.98
C ILE A 3 19.83 6.45 -10.40
N SER A 4 19.71 5.56 -11.38
CA SER A 4 19.39 5.95 -12.75
C SER A 4 17.95 6.50 -12.83
N PRO A 5 17.59 7.31 -13.84
CA PRO A 5 16.21 7.80 -14.03
C PRO A 5 15.17 6.67 -14.09
N ASN A 6 15.57 5.50 -14.62
CA ASN A 6 14.74 4.30 -14.64
C ASN A 6 14.48 3.76 -13.23
N ASP A 7 15.50 3.77 -12.36
CA ASP A 7 15.36 3.33 -10.97
C ASP A 7 14.41 4.24 -10.17
N GLN A 8 14.42 5.56 -10.41
CA GLN A 8 13.48 6.48 -9.74
C GLN A 8 12.02 6.21 -10.13
N THR A 9 11.80 5.96 -11.42
CA THR A 9 10.47 5.60 -11.96
C THR A 9 9.99 4.28 -11.38
N ASP A 10 10.86 3.27 -11.31
CA ASP A 10 10.52 1.94 -10.81
C ASP A 10 10.23 1.96 -9.31
N ILE A 11 10.97 2.73 -8.52
CA ILE A 11 10.73 2.91 -7.08
C ILE A 11 9.38 3.59 -6.84
N ALA A 12 9.10 4.69 -7.56
CA ALA A 12 7.82 5.38 -7.43
C ALA A 12 6.65 4.48 -7.86
N ALA A 13 6.81 3.71 -8.94
CA ALA A 13 5.82 2.74 -9.39
C ALA A 13 5.63 1.59 -8.38
N ALA A 14 6.69 1.11 -7.72
CA ALA A 14 6.60 0.10 -6.67
C ALA A 14 5.83 0.65 -5.45
N LEU A 15 6.06 1.91 -5.05
CA LEU A 15 5.28 2.56 -3.99
C LEU A 15 3.80 2.70 -4.36
N VAL A 16 3.48 3.07 -5.60
CA VAL A 16 2.09 3.09 -6.11
C VAL A 16 1.46 1.70 -5.97
N ARG A 17 2.12 0.64 -6.43
CA ARG A 17 1.62 -0.75 -6.31
C ARG A 17 1.38 -1.13 -4.85
N LEU A 18 2.30 -0.80 -3.95
CA LEU A 18 2.15 -1.08 -2.52
C LEU A 18 0.88 -0.42 -1.95
N TYR A 19 0.67 0.88 -2.20
CA TYR A 19 -0.51 1.58 -1.68
C TYR A 19 -1.82 1.08 -2.30
N VAL A 20 -1.81 0.68 -3.57
CA VAL A 20 -2.96 0.01 -4.20
C VAL A 20 -3.28 -1.31 -3.51
N PHE A 21 -2.28 -2.15 -3.24
CA PHE A 21 -2.49 -3.42 -2.52
C PHE A 21 -2.98 -3.21 -1.09
N LEU A 22 -2.47 -2.20 -0.38
CA LEU A 22 -2.95 -1.83 0.96
C LEU A 22 -4.41 -1.34 0.93
N ALA A 23 -4.80 -0.57 -0.09
CA ALA A 23 -6.18 -0.14 -0.26
C ALA A 23 -7.10 -1.34 -0.55
N GLN A 24 -6.71 -2.23 -1.48
CA GLN A 24 -7.44 -3.46 -1.78
C GLN A 24 -7.60 -4.37 -0.55
N TYR A 25 -6.57 -4.43 0.30
CA TYR A 25 -6.62 -5.17 1.56
C TYR A 25 -7.66 -4.58 2.52
N LEU A 26 -7.73 -3.26 2.63
CA LEU A 26 -8.75 -2.58 3.44
C LEU A 26 -10.16 -2.69 2.83
N ASP A 27 -10.31 -2.69 1.52
CA ASP A 27 -11.61 -2.78 0.84
C ASP A 27 -12.34 -4.09 1.15
N ARG A 28 -11.57 -5.18 1.31
CA ARG A 28 -12.09 -6.50 1.72
C ARG A 28 -12.68 -6.53 3.12
N CYS A 29 -12.41 -5.52 3.95
CA CYS A 29 -13.07 -5.36 5.24
C CYS A 29 -14.56 -5.03 5.09
N PHE A 30 -14.96 -4.43 3.96
CA PHE A 30 -16.32 -3.96 3.70
C PHE A 30 -17.06 -4.74 2.61
N ASP A 31 -16.32 -5.38 1.71
CA ASP A 31 -16.89 -5.95 0.50
C ASP A 31 -16.64 -7.47 0.42
N GLU A 32 -17.69 -8.25 0.63
CA GLU A 32 -17.66 -9.71 0.42
C GLU A 32 -17.47 -10.09 -1.05
N ALA A 33 -17.86 -9.24 -2.00
CA ALA A 33 -17.59 -9.45 -3.43
C ALA A 33 -16.10 -9.25 -3.75
N ALA A 34 -15.43 -8.30 -3.08
CA ALA A 34 -13.97 -8.13 -3.17
C ALA A 34 -13.19 -9.35 -2.62
N ARG A 35 -13.77 -10.10 -1.67
CA ARG A 35 -13.22 -11.38 -1.19
C ARG A 35 -13.40 -12.53 -2.18
N LYS A 36 -14.45 -12.48 -3.02
CA LYS A 36 -14.76 -13.52 -4.02
C LYS A 36 -14.01 -13.35 -5.35
N SER A 37 -13.73 -12.11 -5.75
CA SER A 37 -13.16 -11.80 -7.08
C SER A 37 -11.64 -11.97 -7.15
N TYR A 38 -10.93 -11.81 -6.03
CA TYR A 38 -9.48 -11.93 -5.98
C TYR A 38 -9.06 -12.73 -4.74
N PRO A 39 -8.37 -13.88 -4.86
CA PRO A 39 -8.03 -14.73 -3.72
C PRO A 39 -7.23 -13.98 -2.65
N ASP A 40 -7.50 -14.29 -1.39
CA ASP A 40 -6.79 -13.66 -0.26
C ASP A 40 -5.29 -13.97 -0.27
N SER A 41 -4.93 -15.18 -0.68
CA SER A 41 -3.54 -15.64 -0.81
C SER A 41 -2.74 -14.88 -1.86
N GLU A 42 -3.34 -14.57 -3.01
CA GLU A 42 -2.64 -13.86 -4.09
C GLU A 42 -2.37 -12.40 -3.74
N LEU A 43 -3.36 -11.70 -3.16
CA LEU A 43 -3.14 -10.32 -2.69
C LEU A 43 -2.07 -10.27 -1.61
N GLN A 44 -2.14 -11.17 -0.63
CA GLN A 44 -1.13 -11.23 0.42
C GLN A 44 0.26 -11.54 -0.14
N GLY A 45 0.36 -12.44 -1.13
CA GLY A 45 1.59 -12.72 -1.85
C GLY A 45 2.18 -11.48 -2.50
N HIS A 46 1.40 -10.78 -3.33
CA HIS A 46 1.86 -9.55 -4.00
C HIS A 46 2.19 -8.42 -3.03
N LEU A 47 1.40 -8.27 -1.96
CA LEU A 47 1.64 -7.26 -0.93
C LEU A 47 2.95 -7.53 -0.19
N ASN A 48 3.19 -8.77 0.23
CA ASN A 48 4.40 -9.17 0.94
C ASN A 48 5.64 -9.04 0.05
N GLU A 49 5.54 -9.45 -1.22
CA GLU A 49 6.61 -9.31 -2.20
C GLU A 49 6.97 -7.83 -2.41
N THR A 50 5.97 -7.00 -2.73
CA THR A 50 6.16 -5.57 -2.99
C THR A 50 6.72 -4.86 -1.77
N ARG A 51 6.20 -5.18 -0.58
CA ARG A 51 6.72 -4.65 0.69
C ARG A 51 8.18 -5.03 0.88
N ARG A 52 8.56 -6.30 0.69
CA ARG A 52 9.94 -6.79 0.86
C ARG A 52 10.90 -6.04 -0.07
N GLN A 53 10.58 -5.94 -1.36
CA GLN A 53 11.40 -5.24 -2.35
C GLN A 53 11.60 -3.77 -1.97
N LEU A 54 10.53 -3.07 -1.57
CA LEU A 54 10.63 -1.68 -1.12
C LEU A 54 11.46 -1.52 0.15
N MET A 55 11.39 -2.44 1.11
CA MET A 55 12.20 -2.38 2.33
C MET A 55 13.70 -2.60 2.07
N GLU A 56 14.04 -3.34 1.02
CA GLU A 56 15.41 -3.51 0.55
C GLU A 56 15.91 -2.25 -0.14
N ILE A 57 15.15 -1.72 -1.09
CA ILE A 57 15.46 -0.45 -1.79
C ILE A 57 15.64 0.70 -0.80
N LEU A 58 14.73 0.82 0.18
CA LEU A 58 14.76 1.90 1.17
C LEU A 58 15.80 1.68 2.28
N SER A 59 16.58 0.60 2.25
CA SER A 59 17.66 0.38 3.23
C SER A 59 18.67 1.53 3.27
N VAL A 60 18.86 2.21 2.15
CA VAL A 60 19.73 3.40 2.02
C VAL A 60 19.14 4.65 2.67
N ASN A 61 17.84 4.65 3.01
CA ASN A 61 17.16 5.73 3.72
C ASN A 61 16.37 5.17 4.92
N PRO A 62 17.02 5.02 6.09
CA PRO A 62 16.42 4.35 7.24
C PRO A 62 15.20 5.10 7.79
N VAL A 63 15.14 6.43 7.61
CA VAL A 63 14.00 7.24 8.05
C VAL A 63 12.77 6.92 7.22
N VAL A 64 12.89 6.89 5.89
CA VAL A 64 11.76 6.56 5.00
C VAL A 64 11.36 5.10 5.16
N LYS A 65 12.33 4.19 5.27
CA LYS A 65 12.08 2.77 5.55
C LYS A 65 11.25 2.56 6.82
N LYS A 66 11.63 3.22 7.92
CA LYS A 66 10.91 3.15 9.19
C LYS A 66 9.47 3.64 9.04
N LYS A 67 9.28 4.82 8.43
CA LYS A 67 7.94 5.40 8.20
C LYS A 67 7.04 4.47 7.38
N LEU A 68 7.55 3.90 6.29
CA LEU A 68 6.79 2.98 5.44
C LEU A 68 6.45 1.69 6.17
N THR A 69 7.38 1.18 7.00
CA THR A 69 7.16 -0.02 7.81
C THR A 69 6.03 0.20 8.81
N GLU A 70 6.09 1.29 9.58
CA GLU A 70 5.07 1.65 10.57
C GLU A 70 3.69 1.86 9.92
N GLU A 71 3.64 2.46 8.73
CA GLU A 71 2.42 2.61 7.94
C GLU A 71 1.84 1.27 7.50
N CYS A 72 2.68 0.38 6.94
CA CYS A 72 2.24 -0.96 6.54
C CYS A 72 1.72 -1.76 7.74
N ASP A 73 2.43 -1.74 8.87
CA ASP A 73 2.05 -2.50 10.06
C ASP A 73 0.73 -1.98 10.65
N ARG A 74 0.53 -0.66 10.70
CA ARG A 74 -0.72 -0.05 11.14
C ARG A 74 -1.91 -0.49 10.27
N ILE A 75 -1.77 -0.42 8.95
CA ILE A 75 -2.84 -0.78 8.00
C ILE A 75 -3.14 -2.28 8.05
N LEU A 76 -2.10 -3.12 8.11
CA LEU A 76 -2.26 -4.58 8.20
C LEU A 76 -2.97 -4.99 9.50
N ALA A 77 -2.57 -4.39 10.62
CA ALA A 77 -3.21 -4.62 11.92
C ALA A 77 -4.67 -4.16 11.92
N LEU A 78 -4.97 -3.03 11.27
CA LEU A 78 -6.33 -2.52 11.15
C LEU A 78 -7.23 -3.48 10.35
N GLY A 79 -6.78 -3.94 9.18
CA GLY A 79 -7.53 -4.90 8.38
C GLY A 79 -7.72 -6.25 9.08
N ALA A 80 -6.69 -6.73 9.78
CA ALA A 80 -6.78 -7.97 10.56
C ALA A 80 -7.78 -7.85 11.72
N SER A 81 -7.83 -6.67 12.37
CA SER A 81 -8.79 -6.40 13.44
C SER A 81 -10.23 -6.37 12.91
N CYS A 82 -10.45 -5.79 11.73
CA CYS A 82 -11.77 -5.76 11.12
C CYS A 82 -12.27 -7.15 10.69
N LEU A 83 -11.38 -7.97 10.13
CA LEU A 83 -11.71 -9.37 9.79
C LEU A 83 -12.09 -10.20 11.03
N LYS A 84 -11.52 -9.90 12.21
CA LYS A 84 -11.81 -10.59 13.47
C LYS A 84 -13.08 -10.08 14.17
N ALA A 85 -13.29 -8.77 14.22
CA ALA A 85 -14.39 -8.14 14.96
C ALA A 85 -15.74 -8.19 14.21
N GLY A 86 -15.73 -8.52 12.91
CA GLY A 86 -16.90 -8.43 12.05
C GLY A 86 -17.28 -6.97 11.75
N THR A 87 -18.20 -6.80 10.81
CA THR A 87 -18.58 -5.49 10.26
C THR A 87 -19.36 -4.57 11.23
N ALA A 88 -19.45 -4.90 12.52
CA ALA A 88 -20.32 -4.20 13.48
C ALA A 88 -19.65 -3.00 14.19
N ASP A 89 -18.32 -2.86 14.13
CA ASP A 89 -17.62 -1.77 14.81
C ASP A 89 -17.54 -0.50 13.93
N THR A 90 -18.42 0.46 14.19
CA THR A 90 -18.46 1.77 13.52
C THR A 90 -17.14 2.52 13.61
N LYS A 91 -16.42 2.43 14.74
CA LYS A 91 -15.15 3.14 14.93
C LYS A 91 -14.04 2.54 14.08
N ALA A 92 -13.99 1.21 13.97
CA ALA A 92 -13.08 0.52 13.06
C ALA A 92 -13.37 0.92 11.60
N ARG A 93 -14.65 1.02 11.21
CA ARG A 93 -15.04 1.45 9.87
C ARG A 93 -14.58 2.86 9.53
N GLU A 94 -14.82 3.81 10.43
CA GLU A 94 -14.35 5.20 10.27
C GLU A 94 -12.83 5.27 10.12
N THR A 95 -12.12 4.49 10.95
CA THR A 95 -10.66 4.42 10.91
C THR A 95 -10.16 3.85 9.57
N ILE A 96 -10.79 2.78 9.06
CA ILE A 96 -10.42 2.23 7.75
C ILE A 96 -10.71 3.24 6.64
N GLN A 97 -11.84 3.94 6.70
CA GLN A 97 -12.18 4.94 5.68
C GLN A 97 -11.21 6.12 5.67
N ALA A 98 -10.73 6.53 6.84
CA ALA A 98 -9.66 7.53 6.96
C ALA A 98 -8.34 7.03 6.34
N GLU A 99 -7.91 5.80 6.65
CA GLU A 99 -6.70 5.21 6.05
C GLU A 99 -6.84 5.05 4.52
N ARG A 100 -8.03 4.67 4.01
CA ARG A 100 -8.30 4.62 2.56
C ARG A 100 -8.15 5.98 1.90
N ALA A 101 -8.62 7.05 2.53
CA ALA A 101 -8.46 8.40 2.00
C ALA A 101 -6.98 8.80 1.92
N ILE A 102 -6.19 8.46 2.94
CA ILE A 102 -4.74 8.69 2.98
C ILE A 102 -4.05 7.91 1.84
N LEU A 103 -4.35 6.63 1.70
CA LEU A 103 -3.80 5.77 0.65
C LEU A 103 -4.14 6.28 -0.75
N LYS A 104 -5.39 6.73 -0.96
CA LYS A 104 -5.83 7.33 -2.22
C LYS A 104 -5.02 8.58 -2.56
N ASN A 105 -4.86 9.50 -1.61
CA ASN A 105 -4.11 10.73 -1.82
C ASN A 105 -2.64 10.45 -2.18
N LYS A 106 -2.00 9.51 -1.46
CA LYS A 106 -0.63 9.08 -1.73
C LYS A 106 -0.48 8.43 -3.11
N THR A 107 -1.44 7.59 -3.47
CA THR A 107 -1.45 6.89 -4.76
C THR A 107 -1.56 7.89 -5.91
N ILE A 108 -2.47 8.88 -5.81
CA ILE A 108 -2.62 9.92 -6.83
C ILE A 108 -1.32 10.71 -6.99
N ALA A 109 -0.79 11.25 -5.89
CA ALA A 109 0.43 12.05 -5.94
C ALA A 109 1.64 11.30 -6.53
N LEU A 110 1.80 10.01 -6.16
CA LEU A 110 2.89 9.19 -6.72
C LEU A 110 2.62 8.77 -8.16
N SER A 111 1.36 8.56 -8.56
CA SER A 111 1.03 8.27 -9.96
C SER A 111 1.32 9.44 -10.88
N ASP A 112 1.02 10.67 -10.43
CA ASP A 112 1.37 11.90 -11.14
C ASP A 112 2.90 12.04 -11.24
N LEU A 113 3.62 11.74 -10.16
CA LEU A 113 5.09 11.76 -10.15
C LEU A 113 5.69 10.72 -11.11
N VAL A 114 5.14 9.51 -11.16
CA VAL A 114 5.55 8.47 -12.13
C VAL A 114 5.30 8.95 -13.55
N ALA A 115 4.18 9.64 -13.83
CA ALA A 115 3.91 10.19 -15.14
C ALA A 115 4.93 11.28 -15.53
N VAL A 116 5.31 12.14 -14.59
CA VAL A 116 6.36 13.16 -14.79
C VAL A 116 7.71 12.50 -15.07
N TYR A 117 8.12 11.50 -14.29
CA TYR A 117 9.40 10.81 -14.53
C TYR A 117 9.43 10.10 -15.88
N ARG A 118 8.32 9.46 -16.29
CA ARG A 118 8.21 8.83 -17.61
C ARG A 118 8.26 9.83 -18.77
N ALA A 119 7.79 11.07 -18.57
CA ALA A 119 7.88 12.11 -19.58
C ALA A 119 9.29 12.68 -19.75
N LEU A 120 10.17 12.46 -18.76
CA LEU A 120 11.55 12.96 -18.72
C LEU A 120 12.61 11.88 -19.06
N ALA A 121 12.18 10.61 -19.19
CA ALA A 121 13.02 9.47 -19.53
C ALA A 121 13.08 9.24 -21.05
#